data_AF-A0A022MQT2-F1
#
_entry.id   AF-A0A022MQT2-F1
#
_cell.length_a   1.000
_cell.length_b   1.000
_cell.length_c   1.000
_cell.angle_alpha   90.00
_cell.angle_beta   90.00
_cell.angle_gamma   90.00
#
_symmetry.space_group_name_H-M   'P 1'
#
loop_
_entity.id
_entity.type
_entity.pdbx_description
1 polymer ?
#
loop_
_entity_poly.entity_id
_entity_poly.type
_entity_poly.pdbx_seq_one_letter_code
_entity_poly.pdbx_strand_id
1 'polypeptide(L)'
;MTADYKGDYQELIDEISELLGAPATLENRNFELIAFGTYDSEGDLDPAALDPVRTRSILTRRSTAAVRRWFEGFGITRATGPVRIPPTPEAGVYRGRICLPVRHRGVVLGYVWLLVDDPGPAEPQLTAAMRVTGRIGALLADEAQHGADLTRELRAVLTAERGWPRDMAVAELRTALGPRAEGPHTMVCVAPWPSADPDDAPSVRTLPGATALCTVPWGAADQCLALLVRLRSADTPTPAVSAATRLLEQA
;
A
#
# COMPACT_ATOMS: atom_id res chain seq x y z
N MET A 1 3.47 -22.04 -3.10
CA MET A 1 2.61 -21.40 -2.08
C MET A 1 2.44 -19.95 -2.51
N THR A 2 1.24 -19.53 -2.90
CA THR A 2 1.01 -18.12 -3.26
C THR A 2 0.97 -17.31 -1.97
N ALA A 3 1.86 -16.34 -1.81
CA ALA A 3 1.78 -15.39 -0.69
C ALA A 3 0.43 -14.66 -0.77
N ASP A 4 -0.46 -14.92 0.19
CA ASP A 4 -1.68 -14.14 0.41
C ASP A 4 -1.36 -13.05 1.42
N TYR A 5 -0.60 -12.05 0.96
CA TYR A 5 -0.18 -10.93 1.80
C TYR A 5 -1.36 -10.25 2.50
N LYS A 6 -2.55 -10.24 1.88
CA LYS A 6 -3.73 -9.61 2.48
C LYS A 6 -4.18 -10.35 3.74
N GLY A 7 -4.25 -11.68 3.70
CA GLY A 7 -4.55 -12.51 4.86
C GLY A 7 -3.51 -12.32 5.95
N ASP A 8 -2.22 -12.40 5.58
CA ASP A 8 -1.11 -12.24 6.52
C ASP A 8 -1.09 -10.87 7.21
N TYR A 9 -1.37 -9.78 6.47
CA TYR A 9 -1.51 -8.44 7.08
C TYR A 9 -2.71 -8.34 8.01
N GLN A 10 -3.83 -9.00 7.67
CA GLN A 10 -5.03 -8.97 8.49
C GLN A 10 -4.78 -9.70 9.82
N GLU A 11 -4.18 -10.89 9.79
CA GLU A 11 -3.82 -11.63 11.00
C GLU A 11 -2.88 -10.83 11.92
N LEU A 12 -1.88 -10.15 11.34
CA LEU A 12 -0.94 -9.35 12.11
C LEU A 12 -1.54 -8.06 12.69
N ILE A 13 -2.49 -7.42 11.98
CA ILE A 13 -3.14 -6.21 12.51
C ILE A 13 -4.20 -6.54 13.56
N ASP A 14 -4.84 -7.72 13.46
CA ASP A 14 -5.75 -8.24 14.48
C ASP A 14 -4.95 -8.58 15.75
N GLU A 15 -3.79 -9.25 15.63
CA GLU A 15 -2.87 -9.49 16.76
C GLU A 15 -2.44 -8.17 17.45
N ILE A 16 -2.12 -7.12 16.68
CA ILE A 16 -1.80 -5.81 17.26
C ILE A 16 -3.01 -5.20 17.97
N SER A 17 -4.20 -5.27 17.38
CA SER A 17 -5.42 -4.70 17.95
C SER A 17 -5.77 -5.38 19.28
N GLU A 18 -5.63 -6.71 19.35
CA GLU A 18 -5.81 -7.49 20.57
C GLU A 18 -4.77 -7.14 21.65
N LEU A 19 -3.48 -7.07 21.29
CA LEU A 19 -2.40 -6.71 22.24
C LEU A 19 -2.60 -5.33 22.88
N LEU A 20 -3.12 -4.39 22.08
CA LEU A 20 -3.27 -2.99 22.48
C LEU A 20 -4.66 -2.69 23.05
N GLY A 21 -5.63 -3.60 22.92
CA GLY A 21 -7.00 -3.39 23.36
C GLY A 21 -7.69 -2.23 22.62
N ALA A 22 -7.30 -1.98 21.37
CA ALA A 22 -7.76 -0.82 20.60
C ALA A 22 -7.68 -1.09 19.10
N PRO A 23 -8.60 -0.54 18.28
CA PRO A 23 -8.55 -0.71 16.83
C PRO A 23 -7.28 -0.08 16.23
N ALA A 24 -6.62 -0.81 15.32
CA ALA A 24 -5.40 -0.38 14.65
C ALA A 24 -5.54 -0.38 13.12
N THR A 25 -4.92 0.58 12.42
CA THR A 25 -4.77 0.55 10.95
C THR A 25 -3.33 0.30 10.56
N LEU A 26 -3.11 -0.51 9.54
CA LEU A 26 -1.83 -0.60 8.84
C LEU A 26 -1.89 0.25 7.57
N GLU A 27 -0.98 1.20 7.43
CA GLU A 27 -0.86 2.07 6.27
C GLU A 27 0.54 2.02 5.65
N ASN A 28 0.64 2.20 4.34
CA ASN A 28 1.95 2.31 3.67
C ASN A 28 2.58 3.70 3.90
N ARG A 29 3.79 3.93 3.35
CA ARG A 29 4.50 5.22 3.44
C ARG A 29 3.71 6.41 2.89
N ASN A 30 2.76 6.17 1.98
CA ASN A 30 1.89 7.17 1.37
C ASN A 30 0.56 7.35 2.12
N PHE A 31 0.43 6.73 3.30
CA PHE A 31 -0.76 6.78 4.17
C PHE A 31 -1.98 6.19 3.46
N GLU A 32 -1.75 5.13 2.68
CA GLU A 32 -2.78 4.33 2.04
C GLU A 32 -3.04 3.10 2.91
N LEU A 33 -4.31 2.86 3.23
CA LEU A 33 -4.75 1.76 4.08
C LEU A 33 -4.46 0.40 3.43
N ILE A 34 -3.75 -0.47 4.16
CA ILE A 34 -3.45 -1.85 3.78
C ILE A 34 -4.39 -2.82 4.50
N ALA A 35 -4.50 -2.71 5.83
CA ALA A 35 -5.31 -3.56 6.67
C ALA A 35 -5.87 -2.78 7.87
N PHE A 36 -6.93 -3.28 8.47
CA PHE A 36 -7.58 -2.68 9.63
C PHE A 36 -8.00 -3.78 10.59
N GLY A 37 -7.56 -3.68 11.84
CA GLY A 37 -7.97 -4.56 12.91
C GLY A 37 -9.07 -3.90 13.75
N THR A 38 -10.12 -4.67 14.00
CA THR A 38 -11.20 -4.29 14.90
C THR A 38 -10.89 -4.75 16.32
N TYR A 39 -11.43 -4.05 17.30
CA TYR A 39 -11.43 -4.50 18.69
C TYR A 39 -12.86 -4.42 19.20
N ASP A 40 -13.48 -5.57 19.43
CA ASP A 40 -14.79 -5.66 20.07
C ASP A 40 -14.57 -5.57 21.58
N SER A 41 -14.60 -4.35 22.10
CA SER A 41 -14.81 -4.17 23.54
C SER A 41 -16.26 -4.53 23.83
N GLU A 42 -16.53 -5.51 24.69
CA GLU A 42 -17.88 -5.76 25.20
C GLU A 42 -18.38 -4.47 25.91
N GLY A 43 -19.21 -3.68 25.21
CA GLY A 43 -19.80 -2.44 25.71
C GLY A 43 -19.95 -1.38 24.62
N ASP A 44 -21.19 -1.22 24.13
CA ASP A 44 -21.71 -0.11 23.32
C ASP A 44 -20.71 0.65 22.42
N LEU A 45 -20.64 0.25 21.15
CA LEU A 45 -20.07 1.07 20.08
C LEU A 45 -20.90 2.36 19.94
N ASP A 46 -20.48 3.43 20.63
CA ASP A 46 -21.00 4.78 20.41
C ASP A 46 -20.72 5.16 18.93
N PRO A 47 -21.75 5.45 18.10
CA PRO A 47 -21.57 5.92 16.73
C PRO A 47 -20.72 7.21 16.63
N ALA A 48 -20.58 7.97 17.72
CA ALA A 48 -19.67 9.13 17.82
C ALA A 48 -18.18 8.74 17.98
N ALA A 49 -17.85 7.45 18.15
CA ALA A 49 -16.48 6.93 18.15
C ALA A 49 -15.83 6.93 16.75
N LEU A 50 -16.60 7.19 15.69
CA LEU A 50 -16.14 7.37 14.31
C LEU A 50 -15.87 8.85 14.04
N ASP A 51 -14.64 9.30 14.28
CA ASP A 51 -14.17 10.63 13.88
C ASP A 51 -14.45 10.86 12.36
N PRO A 52 -14.95 12.03 11.93
CA PRO A 52 -15.05 12.40 10.51
C PRO A 52 -13.76 12.21 9.70
N VAL A 53 -12.58 12.23 10.33
CA VAL A 53 -11.30 11.86 9.71
C VAL A 53 -11.19 10.34 9.49
N ARG A 54 -11.77 9.49 10.35
CA ARG A 54 -11.93 8.05 10.10
C ARG A 54 -12.90 7.79 8.97
N THR A 55 -14.07 8.42 8.97
CA THR A 55 -15.03 8.28 7.86
C THR A 55 -14.38 8.75 6.56
N ARG A 56 -13.68 9.89 6.55
CA ARG A 56 -13.03 10.39 5.33
C ARG A 56 -11.77 9.60 4.95
N SER A 57 -10.90 9.18 5.87
CA SER A 57 -9.67 8.40 5.55
C SER A 57 -9.96 6.94 5.18
N ILE A 58 -11.05 6.35 5.72
CA ILE A 58 -11.55 5.03 5.30
C ILE A 58 -12.29 5.14 3.95
N LEU A 59 -13.05 6.22 3.72
CA LEU A 59 -13.76 6.45 2.46
C LEU A 59 -12.86 6.96 1.32
N THR A 60 -11.79 7.72 1.60
CA THR A 60 -10.85 8.26 0.59
C THR A 60 -9.56 7.45 0.47
N ARG A 61 -9.25 6.59 1.44
CA ARG A 61 -8.08 5.68 1.48
C ARG A 61 -6.72 6.33 1.22
N ARG A 62 -6.59 7.65 1.42
CA ARG A 62 -5.34 8.41 1.21
C ARG A 62 -5.39 9.75 1.96
N SER A 63 -4.28 10.15 2.58
CA SER A 63 -4.06 11.48 3.16
C SER A 63 -3.45 12.45 2.13
N THR A 64 -3.71 13.76 2.26
CA THR A 64 -3.07 14.76 1.38
C THR A 64 -1.57 14.88 1.69
N ALA A 65 -0.77 15.35 0.73
CA ALA A 65 0.67 15.55 0.93
C ALA A 65 0.98 16.50 2.10
N ALA A 66 0.11 17.48 2.37
CA ALA A 66 0.25 18.39 3.51
C ALA A 66 0.05 17.66 4.85
N VAL A 67 -0.99 16.83 4.96
CA VAL A 67 -1.24 16.00 6.15
C VAL A 67 -0.11 15.00 6.36
N ARG A 68 0.39 14.36 5.30
CA ARG A 68 1.53 13.45 5.36
C ARG A 68 2.76 14.14 5.95
N ARG A 69 3.16 15.29 5.38
CA ARG A 69 4.32 16.05 5.87
C ARG A 69 4.17 16.50 7.32
N TRP A 70 2.96 16.83 7.75
CA TRP A 70 2.68 17.19 9.14
C TRP A 70 2.95 16.01 10.09
N PHE A 71 2.40 14.83 9.79
CA PHE A 71 2.66 13.62 10.58
C PHE A 71 4.15 13.21 10.54
N GLU A 72 4.79 13.31 9.37
CA GLU A 72 6.24 13.08 9.23
C GLU A 72 7.07 14.04 10.10
N GLY A 73 6.56 15.25 10.36
CA GLY A 73 7.16 16.26 11.24
C GLY A 73 7.32 15.80 12.70
N PHE A 74 6.52 14.83 13.17
CA PHE A 74 6.70 14.21 14.49
C PHE A 74 7.85 13.19 14.54
N GLY A 75 8.57 13.00 13.43
CA GLY A 75 9.75 12.13 13.37
C GLY A 75 9.44 10.64 13.14
N ILE A 76 8.19 10.29 12.80
CA ILE A 76 7.75 8.90 12.56
C ILE A 76 8.58 8.19 11.47
N THR A 77 9.18 8.93 10.54
CA THR A 77 10.04 8.38 9.48
C THR A 77 11.37 7.82 10.03
N ARG A 78 11.86 8.40 11.14
CA ARG A 78 13.16 8.08 11.75
C ARG A 78 13.02 7.30 13.06
N ALA A 79 11.88 7.37 13.72
CA ALA A 79 11.62 6.68 14.97
C ALA A 79 11.79 5.15 14.84
N THR A 80 12.34 4.54 15.87
CA THR A 80 12.53 3.08 16.01
C THR A 80 11.59 2.46 17.03
N GLY A 81 10.74 3.26 17.66
CA GLY A 81 9.74 2.87 18.64
C GLY A 81 8.45 3.70 18.50
N PRO A 82 7.47 3.48 19.40
CA PRO A 82 6.20 4.19 19.36
C PRO A 82 6.36 5.71 19.43
N VAL A 83 5.57 6.43 18.64
CA VAL A 83 5.50 7.90 18.64
C VAL A 83 4.10 8.32 19.05
N ARG A 84 3.99 9.02 20.19
CA ARG A 84 2.73 9.61 20.66
C ARG A 84 2.54 10.98 20.02
N ILE A 85 1.41 11.17 19.34
CA ILE A 85 1.04 12.40 18.65
C ILE A 85 -0.19 12.97 19.36
N PRO A 86 -0.09 14.16 19.98
CA PRO A 86 -1.22 14.75 20.70
C PRO A 86 -2.32 15.20 19.73
N PRO A 87 -3.58 15.35 20.20
CA PRO A 87 -4.59 16.09 19.48
C PRO A 87 -4.05 17.49 19.11
N THR A 88 -4.32 17.93 17.89
CA THR A 88 -4.00 19.28 17.41
C THR A 88 -5.20 19.78 16.60
N PRO A 89 -6.25 20.29 17.27
CA PRO A 89 -7.49 20.70 16.61
C PRO A 89 -7.27 21.76 15.52
N GLU A 90 -6.27 22.63 15.67
CA GLU A 90 -5.89 23.66 14.69
C GLU A 90 -5.40 23.04 13.37
N ALA A 91 -4.88 21.81 13.42
CA ALA A 91 -4.48 21.02 12.26
C ALA A 91 -5.56 20.02 11.80
N GLY A 92 -6.76 20.07 12.40
CA GLY A 92 -7.86 19.15 12.11
C GLY A 92 -7.68 17.74 12.70
N VAL A 93 -6.79 17.58 13.68
CA VAL A 93 -6.51 16.31 14.38
C VAL A 93 -7.17 16.35 15.75
N TYR A 94 -8.39 15.83 15.85
CA TYR A 94 -9.21 15.96 17.06
C TYR A 94 -8.92 14.93 18.15
N ARG A 95 -8.28 13.81 17.79
CA ARG A 95 -7.88 12.74 18.73
C ARG A 95 -6.38 12.49 18.67
N GLY A 96 -5.81 12.18 19.82
CA GLY A 96 -4.43 11.75 19.94
C GLY A 96 -4.24 10.41 19.23
N ARG A 97 -3.02 10.19 18.75
CA ARG A 97 -2.66 8.96 18.02
C ARG A 97 -1.35 8.40 18.51
N ILE A 98 -1.21 7.09 18.42
CA ILE A 98 0.09 6.42 18.53
C ILE A 98 0.45 5.89 17.15
N CYS A 99 1.63 6.27 16.67
CA CYS A 99 2.26 5.70 15.49
C CYS A 99 3.25 4.63 15.91
N LEU A 100 3.15 3.43 15.36
CA LEU A 100 4.17 2.40 15.44
C LEU A 100 4.86 2.32 14.06
N PRO A 101 6.10 2.80 13.90
CA PRO A 101 6.80 2.74 12.63
C PRO A 101 7.07 1.29 12.22
N VAL A 102 6.57 0.89 11.05
CA VAL A 102 6.81 -0.44 10.49
C VAL A 102 8.10 -0.37 9.70
N ARG A 103 9.14 -1.11 10.14
CA ARG A 103 10.49 -1.03 9.57
C ARG A 103 11.01 -2.39 9.16
N HIS A 104 11.86 -2.41 8.13
CA HIS A 104 12.67 -3.56 7.77
C HIS A 104 14.09 -3.08 7.41
N ARG A 105 15.11 -3.71 8.01
CA ARG A 105 16.54 -3.37 7.81
C ARG A 105 16.83 -1.86 7.90
N GLY A 106 16.20 -1.18 8.86
CA GLY A 106 16.42 0.25 9.10
C GLY A 106 15.65 1.19 8.17
N VAL A 107 14.86 0.70 7.21
CA VAL A 107 13.99 1.51 6.35
C VAL A 107 12.54 1.43 6.85
N VAL A 108 11.85 2.58 6.94
CA VAL A 108 10.42 2.62 7.24
C VAL A 108 9.62 2.26 5.97
N LEU A 109 8.71 1.29 6.10
CA LEU A 109 7.89 0.78 5.00
C LEU A 109 6.41 1.09 5.17
N GLY A 110 6.00 1.50 6.36
CA GLY A 110 4.63 1.86 6.68
C GLY A 110 4.49 2.26 8.14
N TYR A 111 3.24 2.37 8.57
CA TYR A 111 2.89 2.80 9.91
C TYR A 111 1.70 1.99 10.40
N VAL A 112 1.74 1.55 11.65
CA VAL A 112 0.53 1.14 12.36
C VAL A 112 0.04 2.31 13.19
N TRP A 113 -1.23 2.68 13.04
CA TRP A 113 -1.84 3.79 13.75
C TRP A 113 -2.90 3.31 14.73
N LEU A 114 -2.88 3.91 15.91
CA LEU A 114 -3.91 3.76 16.92
C LEU A 114 -4.54 5.12 17.21
N LEU A 115 -5.85 5.13 17.43
CA LEU A 115 -6.47 6.24 18.14
C LEU A 115 -6.23 6.02 19.63
N VAL A 116 -5.85 7.09 20.33
CA VAL A 116 -5.62 7.06 21.77
C VAL A 116 -6.92 7.37 22.48
N ASP A 117 -7.42 6.41 23.24
CA ASP A 117 -8.35 6.65 24.34
C ASP A 117 -7.56 6.99 25.62
N ASP A 118 -8.21 7.60 26.61
CA ASP A 118 -7.59 7.93 27.90
C ASP A 118 -8.14 7.01 29.00
N PRO A 119 -7.31 6.15 29.64
CA PRO A 119 -5.87 5.97 29.41
C PRO A 119 -5.55 5.08 28.19
N GLY A 120 -4.45 5.38 27.50
CA GLY A 120 -3.98 4.62 26.34
C GLY A 120 -3.13 3.38 26.69
N PRO A 121 -2.68 2.59 25.69
CA PRO A 121 -1.91 1.38 25.92
C PRO A 121 -0.62 1.60 26.73
N ALA A 122 -0.33 0.65 27.61
CA ALA A 122 0.85 0.66 28.47
C ALA A 122 2.14 0.32 27.68
N GLU A 123 3.30 0.77 28.17
CA GLU A 123 4.61 0.55 27.52
C GLU A 123 4.94 -0.94 27.24
N PRO A 124 4.61 -1.92 28.11
CA PRO A 124 4.80 -3.33 27.78
C PRO A 124 3.96 -3.80 26.59
N GLN A 125 2.72 -3.32 26.46
CA GLN A 125 1.85 -3.65 25.33
C GLN A 125 2.39 -3.03 24.03
N LEU A 126 2.83 -1.77 24.08
CA LEU A 126 3.48 -1.11 22.94
C LEU A 126 4.76 -1.85 22.51
N THR A 127 5.57 -2.30 23.47
CA THR A 127 6.77 -3.10 23.18
C THR A 127 6.41 -4.43 22.52
N ALA A 128 5.34 -5.09 22.95
CA ALA A 128 4.85 -6.30 22.31
C ALA A 128 4.38 -6.04 20.87
N ALA A 129 3.56 -5.00 20.66
CA ALA A 129 3.09 -4.60 19.34
C ALA A 129 4.23 -4.23 18.38
N MET A 130 5.29 -3.57 18.87
CA MET A 130 6.48 -3.27 18.06
C MET A 130 7.15 -4.54 17.51
N ARG A 131 7.11 -5.68 18.22
CA ARG A 131 7.63 -6.96 17.67
C ARG A 131 6.78 -7.44 16.49
N VAL A 132 5.46 -7.28 16.57
CA VAL A 132 4.54 -7.62 15.46
C VAL A 132 4.80 -6.70 14.27
N THR A 133 5.05 -5.40 14.49
CA THR A 133 5.41 -4.48 13.39
C THR A 133 6.70 -4.90 12.66
N GLY A 134 7.63 -5.60 13.32
CA GLY A 134 8.80 -6.18 12.67
C GLY A 134 8.44 -7.28 11.67
N ARG A 135 7.45 -8.13 11.98
CA ARG A 135 6.91 -9.15 11.06
C ARG A 135 6.19 -8.50 9.87
N ILE A 136 5.37 -7.48 10.14
CA ILE A 136 4.72 -6.68 9.07
C ILE A 136 5.78 -6.04 8.16
N GLY A 137 6.87 -5.51 8.73
CA GLY A 137 7.97 -4.93 7.97
C GLY A 137 8.64 -5.93 7.03
N ALA A 138 8.87 -7.16 7.49
CA ALA A 138 9.42 -8.22 6.65
C ALA A 138 8.47 -8.56 5.48
N LEU A 139 7.16 -8.67 5.73
CA LEU A 139 6.17 -8.92 4.67
C LEU A 139 6.08 -7.77 3.65
N LEU A 140 6.06 -6.52 4.12
CA LEU A 140 6.05 -5.36 3.23
C LEU A 140 7.30 -5.31 2.35
N ALA A 141 8.46 -5.68 2.91
CA ALA A 141 9.71 -5.73 2.16
C ALA A 141 9.70 -6.85 1.11
N ASP A 142 9.22 -8.04 1.49
CA ASP A 142 9.08 -9.19 0.60
C ASP A 142 8.14 -8.86 -0.56
N GLU A 143 6.99 -8.26 -0.27
CA GLU A 143 6.02 -7.89 -1.30
C GLU A 143 6.53 -6.78 -2.22
N ALA A 144 7.24 -5.77 -1.67
CA ALA A 144 7.86 -4.73 -2.47
C ALA A 144 8.93 -5.31 -3.41
N GLN A 145 9.74 -6.27 -2.93
CA GLN A 145 10.73 -6.95 -3.75
C GLN A 145 10.07 -7.75 -4.89
N HIS A 146 9.06 -8.55 -4.57
CA HIS A 146 8.30 -9.30 -5.58
C HIS A 146 7.67 -8.36 -6.62
N GLY A 147 7.11 -7.22 -6.20
CA GLY A 147 6.57 -6.21 -7.11
C GLY A 147 7.63 -5.56 -8.01
N ALA A 148 8.82 -5.29 -7.47
CA ALA A 148 9.95 -4.75 -8.23
C ALA A 148 10.45 -5.75 -9.27
N ASP A 149 10.52 -7.04 -8.92
CA ASP A 149 10.90 -8.10 -9.85
C ASP A 149 9.88 -8.23 -11.00
N LEU A 150 8.59 -8.25 -10.70
CA LEU A 150 7.53 -8.25 -11.72
C LEU A 150 7.57 -7.01 -12.62
N THR A 151 7.82 -5.83 -12.04
CA THR A 151 7.97 -4.57 -12.76
C THR A 151 9.16 -4.63 -13.74
N ARG A 152 10.29 -5.20 -13.30
CA ARG A 152 11.48 -5.40 -14.12
C ARG A 152 11.21 -6.34 -15.29
N GLU A 153 10.57 -7.48 -15.04
CA GLU A 153 10.25 -8.45 -16.10
C GLU A 153 9.22 -7.90 -17.10
N LEU A 154 8.19 -7.19 -16.61
CA LEU A 154 7.23 -6.51 -17.49
C LEU A 154 7.93 -5.52 -18.42
N ARG A 155 8.82 -4.68 -17.87
CA ARG A 155 9.56 -3.71 -18.66
C ARG A 155 10.41 -4.40 -19.72
N ALA A 156 11.09 -5.50 -19.37
CA ALA A 156 11.86 -6.29 -20.33
C ALA A 156 11.01 -6.78 -21.51
N VAL A 157 9.80 -7.28 -21.25
CA VAL A 157 8.86 -7.71 -22.32
C VAL A 157 8.49 -6.55 -23.25
N LEU A 158 8.21 -5.38 -22.67
CA LEU A 158 7.76 -4.21 -23.42
C LEU A 158 8.86 -3.57 -24.26
N THR A 159 10.12 -3.64 -23.80
CA THR A 159 11.27 -3.03 -24.50
C THR A 159 12.08 -4.00 -25.35
N ALA A 160 11.87 -5.31 -25.24
CA ALA A 160 12.60 -6.30 -26.02
C ALA A 160 12.28 -6.21 -27.53
N GLU A 161 13.32 -6.47 -28.34
CA GLU A 161 13.17 -6.66 -29.79
C GLU A 161 12.28 -7.88 -30.10
N ARG A 162 11.61 -7.83 -31.26
CA ARG A 162 10.74 -8.93 -31.70
C ARG A 162 11.54 -10.21 -31.93
N GLY A 163 10.89 -11.35 -31.73
CA GLY A 163 11.49 -12.68 -31.88
C GLY A 163 12.02 -13.20 -30.55
N TRP A 164 13.13 -13.93 -30.61
CA TRP A 164 13.66 -14.68 -29.47
C TRP A 164 13.85 -13.85 -28.17
N PRO A 165 14.38 -12.60 -28.20
CA PRO A 165 14.51 -11.80 -26.97
C PRO A 165 13.18 -11.54 -26.26
N ARG A 166 12.12 -11.21 -27.01
CA ARG A 166 10.78 -11.01 -26.44
C ARG A 166 10.19 -12.31 -25.92
N ASP A 167 10.36 -13.43 -26.64
CA ASP A 167 9.85 -14.73 -26.18
C ASP A 167 10.48 -15.14 -24.85
N MET A 168 11.77 -14.86 -24.66
CA MET A 168 12.46 -15.08 -23.39
C MET A 168 11.97 -14.16 -22.27
N ALA A 169 11.83 -12.86 -22.54
CA ALA A 169 11.27 -11.94 -21.54
C ALA A 169 9.85 -12.35 -21.11
N VAL A 170 9.02 -12.86 -22.03
CA VAL A 170 7.67 -13.35 -21.72
C VAL A 170 7.74 -14.61 -20.84
N ALA A 171 8.68 -15.52 -21.08
CA ALA A 171 8.88 -16.70 -20.26
C ALA A 171 9.33 -16.35 -18.82
N GLU A 172 10.23 -15.37 -18.67
CA GLU A 172 10.67 -14.88 -17.35
C GLU A 172 9.53 -14.18 -16.61
N LEU A 173 8.77 -13.31 -17.27
CA LEU A 173 7.58 -12.69 -16.68
C LEU A 173 6.56 -13.74 -16.24
N ARG A 174 6.33 -14.78 -17.04
CA ARG A 174 5.43 -15.88 -16.68
C ARG A 174 5.92 -16.64 -15.44
N THR A 175 7.22 -16.89 -15.35
CA THR A 175 7.85 -17.53 -14.19
C THR A 175 7.69 -16.68 -12.94
N ALA A 176 7.96 -15.38 -13.02
CA ALA A 176 7.82 -14.43 -11.91
C ALA A 176 6.35 -14.29 -11.44
N LEU A 177 5.39 -14.31 -12.36
CA LEU A 177 3.96 -14.31 -12.05
C LEU A 177 3.51 -15.61 -11.37
N GLY A 178 4.18 -16.73 -11.64
CA GLY A 178 3.83 -18.04 -11.12
C GLY A 178 2.36 -18.41 -11.44
N PRO A 179 1.58 -18.91 -10.48
CA PRO A 179 0.16 -19.24 -10.70
C PRO A 179 -0.71 -18.05 -11.14
N ARG A 180 -0.26 -16.81 -10.91
CA ARG A 180 -0.99 -15.60 -11.32
C ARG A 180 -0.92 -15.37 -12.83
N ALA A 181 0.01 -16.03 -13.54
CA ALA A 181 0.10 -15.96 -14.99
C ALA A 181 -1.10 -16.63 -15.70
N GLU A 182 -1.83 -17.49 -14.99
CA GLU A 182 -2.97 -18.21 -15.55
C GLU A 182 -4.21 -17.30 -15.68
N GLY A 183 -4.82 -17.35 -16.86
CA GLY A 183 -5.99 -16.57 -17.23
C GLY A 183 -5.67 -15.32 -18.07
N PRO A 184 -6.71 -14.60 -18.51
CA PRO A 184 -6.55 -13.48 -19.41
C PRO A 184 -5.89 -12.30 -18.70
N HIS A 185 -4.91 -11.70 -19.38
CA HIS A 185 -4.28 -10.45 -18.99
C HIS A 185 -4.45 -9.43 -20.09
N THR A 186 -4.51 -8.16 -19.72
CA THR A 186 -4.49 -7.05 -20.67
C THR A 186 -3.47 -6.01 -20.25
N MET A 187 -3.01 -5.22 -21.22
CA MET A 187 -2.13 -4.08 -21.00
C MET A 187 -2.95 -2.80 -21.05
N VAL A 188 -2.80 -1.96 -20.03
CA VAL A 188 -3.28 -0.58 -20.05
C VAL A 188 -2.07 0.33 -20.23
N CYS A 189 -2.12 1.23 -21.20
CA CYS A 189 -1.06 2.17 -21.51
C CYS A 189 -1.63 3.59 -21.43
N VAL A 190 -1.06 4.45 -20.58
CA VAL A 190 -1.41 5.86 -20.49
C VAL A 190 -0.23 6.70 -20.94
N ALA A 191 -0.44 7.49 -21.99
CA ALA A 191 0.57 8.34 -22.60
C ALA A 191 -0.03 9.69 -23.06
N PRO A 192 0.71 10.81 -22.96
CA PRO A 192 2.01 10.92 -22.29
C PRO A 192 1.86 10.81 -20.76
N TRP A 193 2.80 10.15 -20.10
CA TRP A 193 2.89 10.09 -18.64
C TRP A 193 3.91 11.14 -18.14
N PRO A 194 3.58 11.94 -17.12
CA PRO A 194 4.33 13.17 -16.81
C PRO A 194 5.71 12.96 -16.20
N SER A 195 6.01 11.79 -15.62
CA SER A 195 7.28 11.54 -14.91
C SER A 195 7.82 10.14 -15.18
N ALA A 196 9.13 10.01 -15.37
CA ALA A 196 9.81 8.73 -15.43
C ALA A 196 10.15 8.17 -14.04
N ASP A 197 10.00 8.98 -12.98
CA ASP A 197 10.31 8.58 -11.61
C ASP A 197 9.31 7.52 -11.12
N PRO A 198 9.78 6.31 -10.73
CA PRO A 198 8.91 5.28 -10.17
C PRO A 198 8.14 5.73 -8.91
N ASP A 199 8.67 6.69 -8.14
CA ASP A 199 8.01 7.21 -6.93
C ASP A 199 6.80 8.12 -7.26
N ASP A 200 6.73 8.65 -8.48
CA ASP A 200 5.59 9.44 -8.97
C ASP A 200 4.47 8.54 -9.54
N ALA A 201 4.75 7.27 -9.79
CA ALA A 201 3.74 6.31 -10.23
C ALA A 201 2.84 5.87 -9.06
N PRO A 202 1.54 5.64 -9.29
CA PRO A 202 0.67 5.12 -8.25
C PRO A 202 1.10 3.73 -7.82
N SER A 203 0.94 3.42 -6.54
CA SER A 203 1.14 2.06 -6.02
C SER A 203 0.22 1.07 -6.74
N VAL A 204 0.77 -0.04 -7.23
CA VAL A 204 0.03 -1.16 -7.87
C VAL A 204 -1.17 -1.58 -7.02
N ARG A 205 -1.04 -1.55 -5.68
CA ARG A 205 -2.09 -1.92 -4.72
C ARG A 205 -3.35 -1.07 -4.82
N THR A 206 -3.21 0.16 -5.30
CA THR A 206 -4.34 1.09 -5.42
C THR A 206 -5.15 0.83 -6.68
N LEU A 207 -4.63 0.03 -7.62
CA LEU A 207 -5.23 -0.26 -8.92
C LEU A 207 -5.82 -1.68 -8.92
N PRO A 208 -7.16 -1.84 -8.89
CA PRO A 208 -7.78 -3.16 -8.85
C PRO A 208 -7.35 -4.04 -10.04
N GLY A 209 -6.88 -5.24 -9.75
CA GLY A 209 -6.44 -6.22 -10.77
C GLY A 209 -5.07 -5.93 -11.38
N ALA A 210 -4.41 -4.82 -11.02
CA ALA A 210 -3.04 -4.55 -11.43
C ALA A 210 -2.08 -5.55 -10.78
N THR A 211 -1.12 -6.03 -11.58
CA THR A 211 -0.11 -7.00 -11.15
C THR A 211 1.30 -6.44 -11.23
N ALA A 212 1.56 -5.61 -12.23
CA ALA A 212 2.84 -4.92 -12.42
C ALA A 212 2.59 -3.62 -13.18
N LEU A 213 3.44 -2.61 -12.94
CA LEU A 213 3.45 -1.36 -13.70
C LEU A 213 4.88 -0.95 -14.00
N CYS A 214 5.11 -0.27 -15.11
CA CYS A 214 6.41 0.33 -15.41
C CYS A 214 6.26 1.52 -16.36
N THR A 215 7.22 2.44 -16.30
CA THR A 215 7.38 3.48 -17.30
C THR A 215 8.23 2.96 -18.47
N VAL A 216 7.73 3.19 -19.69
CA VAL A 216 8.40 2.81 -20.94
C VAL A 216 8.43 3.99 -21.92
N PRO A 217 9.43 4.08 -22.81
CA PRO A 217 9.49 5.14 -23.81
C PRO A 217 8.23 5.17 -24.70
N TRP A 218 7.73 6.38 -24.99
CA TRP A 218 6.62 6.62 -25.90
C TRP A 218 7.02 7.67 -26.95
N GLY A 219 7.33 7.22 -28.17
CA GLY A 219 7.89 8.10 -29.18
C GLY A 219 9.30 8.58 -28.82
N ALA A 220 9.66 9.79 -29.25
CA ALA A 220 11.03 10.31 -29.12
C ALA A 220 11.32 11.02 -27.78
N ALA A 221 10.30 11.62 -27.15
CA ALA A 221 10.48 12.47 -25.98
C ALA A 221 9.55 12.11 -24.80
N ASP A 222 8.45 11.41 -25.06
CA ASP A 222 7.44 11.13 -24.04
C ASP A 222 7.64 9.75 -23.40
N GLN A 223 6.92 9.53 -22.32
CA GLN A 223 6.85 8.25 -21.63
C GLN A 223 5.40 7.75 -21.62
N CYS A 224 5.25 6.44 -21.46
CA CYS A 224 3.98 5.78 -21.22
C CYS A 224 4.07 5.04 -19.89
N LEU A 225 3.02 5.14 -19.08
CA LEU A 225 2.83 4.24 -17.95
C LEU A 225 2.09 3.00 -18.44
N ALA A 226 2.78 1.86 -18.44
CA ALA A 226 2.23 0.56 -18.82
C ALA A 226 1.87 -0.24 -17.56
N LEU A 227 0.66 -0.79 -17.55
CA LEU A 227 0.08 -1.52 -16.44
C LEU A 227 -0.43 -2.89 -16.92
N LEU A 228 0.10 -3.96 -16.34
CA LEU A 228 -0.41 -5.31 -16.56
C LEU A 228 -1.59 -5.58 -15.62
N VAL A 229 -2.77 -5.80 -16.20
CA VAL A 229 -4.02 -6.04 -15.46
C VAL A 229 -4.52 -7.45 -15.72
N ARG A 230 -4.77 -8.20 -14.64
CA ARG A 230 -5.43 -9.49 -14.72
C ARG A 230 -6.94 -9.30 -14.90
N LEU A 231 -7.50 -9.99 -15.88
CA LEU A 231 -8.93 -10.01 -16.15
C LEU A 231 -9.57 -11.29 -15.61
N ARG A 232 -10.86 -11.23 -15.30
CA ARG A 232 -11.65 -12.43 -15.00
C ARG A 232 -12.03 -13.19 -16.27
N SER A 233 -12.34 -12.44 -17.34
CA SER A 233 -12.62 -12.92 -18.69
C SER A 233 -12.17 -11.86 -19.70
N ALA A 234 -11.80 -12.30 -20.91
CA ALA A 234 -11.44 -11.43 -22.03
C ALA A 234 -12.58 -10.45 -22.42
N ASP A 235 -13.84 -10.84 -22.19
CA ASP A 235 -15.01 -10.05 -22.54
C ASP A 235 -15.39 -9.00 -21.48
N THR A 236 -14.64 -8.91 -20.39
CA THR A 236 -14.95 -8.03 -19.25
C THR A 236 -13.80 -7.07 -18.95
N PRO A 237 -13.61 -5.99 -19.75
CA PRO A 237 -12.50 -5.08 -19.59
C PRO A 237 -12.66 -4.09 -18.42
N THR A 238 -13.73 -4.17 -17.63
CA THR A 238 -14.05 -3.24 -16.54
C THR A 238 -12.87 -2.93 -15.61
N PRO A 239 -12.06 -3.91 -15.13
CA PRO A 239 -10.90 -3.61 -14.30
C PRO A 239 -9.86 -2.74 -15.01
N ALA A 240 -9.61 -3.00 -16.29
CA ALA A 240 -8.66 -2.24 -17.10
C ALA A 240 -9.16 -0.82 -17.40
N VAL A 241 -10.45 -0.66 -17.70
CA VAL A 241 -11.06 0.67 -17.91
C VAL A 241 -11.01 1.49 -16.63
N SER A 242 -11.38 0.92 -15.49
CA SER A 242 -11.31 1.62 -14.19
C SER A 242 -9.88 2.03 -13.84
N ALA A 243 -8.89 1.18 -14.11
CA ALA A 243 -7.49 1.52 -13.92
C ALA A 243 -7.06 2.66 -14.85
N ALA A 244 -7.42 2.60 -16.14
CA ALA A 244 -7.11 3.65 -17.10
C ALA A 244 -7.68 5.01 -16.70
N THR A 245 -8.96 5.08 -16.31
CA THR A 245 -9.61 6.31 -15.85
C THR A 245 -8.87 6.91 -14.65
N ARG A 246 -8.51 6.07 -13.67
CA ARG A 246 -7.81 6.54 -12.47
C ARG A 246 -6.38 7.02 -12.75
N LEU A 247 -5.71 6.40 -13.72
CA LEU A 247 -4.39 6.86 -14.17
C LEU A 247 -4.49 8.18 -14.93
N LEU A 248 -5.50 8.35 -15.78
CA LEU A 248 -5.74 9.60 -16.52
C LEU A 248 -6.05 10.79 -15.61
N GLU A 249 -6.70 10.57 -14.45
CA GLU A 249 -6.89 11.61 -13.43
C GLU A 249 -5.59 12.05 -12.73
N GLN A 250 -4.51 11.27 -12.87
CA GLN A 250 -3.22 11.49 -12.23
C GLN A 250 -2.12 11.93 -13.20
N ALA A 251 -2.34 11.78 -14.51
CA ALA A 251 -1.45 12.23 -15.57
C ALA A 251 -1.56 13.75 -15.78
#